data_AF-A0A9X1Z882-F1
#
_entry.id   AF-A0A9X1Z882-F1
#
_cell.length_a   1.000
_cell.length_b   1.000
_cell.length_c   1.000
_cell.angle_alpha   90.00
_cell.angle_beta   90.00
_cell.angle_gamma   90.00
#
_symmetry.space_group_name_H-M   'P 1'
#
loop_
_entity.id
_entity.type
_entity.pdbx_description
1 polymer ?
#
loop_
_entity_poly.entity_id
_entity_poly.type
_entity_poly.pdbx_seq_one_letter_code
_entity_poly.pdbx_strand_id
1 'polypeptide(L)'
;MRYASKRYKAKVSELHTKARSNDMSIELWLELKIRCSELKESRRLRDKEGQIIIWEQLSIDDNMVTFPMQTLKGTPLDVLSVCFNAESFIRLQQSYGECPKEIAVKVIGSLEN
;
A
#
# COMPACT_ATOMS: atom_id res chain seq x y z
N MET A 1 31.86 -28.32 3.09
CA MET A 1 31.50 -26.99 2.55
C MET A 1 30.53 -27.19 1.38
N ARG A 2 29.26 -26.75 1.48
CA ARG A 2 28.32 -26.86 0.34
C ARG A 2 28.67 -25.79 -0.68
N TYR A 3 29.17 -26.19 -1.86
CA TYR A 3 29.45 -25.26 -2.95
C TYR A 3 28.13 -24.70 -3.49
N ALA A 4 27.94 -23.38 -3.36
CA ALA A 4 26.84 -22.71 -4.03
C ALA A 4 27.01 -22.79 -5.56
N SER A 5 25.92 -23.07 -6.27
CA SER A 5 25.95 -23.22 -7.73
C SER A 5 26.42 -21.94 -8.43
N LYS A 6 27.03 -22.07 -9.63
CA LYS A 6 27.42 -20.90 -10.45
C LYS A 6 26.24 -19.94 -10.68
N ARG A 7 25.05 -20.50 -10.93
CA ARG A 7 23.80 -19.75 -11.10
C ARG A 7 23.43 -18.94 -9.87
N TYR A 8 23.59 -19.50 -8.67
CA TYR A 8 23.32 -18.79 -7.43
C TYR A 8 24.29 -17.62 -7.24
N LYS A 9 25.59 -17.84 -7.43
CA LYS A 9 26.61 -16.78 -7.30
C LYS A 9 26.38 -15.62 -8.27
N ALA A 10 26.03 -15.92 -9.52
CA ALA A 10 25.70 -14.90 -10.52
C ALA A 10 24.49 -14.06 -10.09
N LYS A 11 23.41 -14.70 -9.61
CA LYS A 11 22.21 -14.01 -9.13
C LYS A 11 22.50 -13.08 -7.95
N VAL A 12 23.30 -13.53 -6.98
CA VAL A 12 23.69 -12.71 -5.82
C VAL A 12 24.55 -11.53 -6.25
N SER A 13 25.51 -11.75 -7.16
CA SER A 13 26.36 -10.67 -7.70
C SER A 13 25.55 -9.60 -8.43
N GLU A 14 24.55 -10.01 -9.22
CA GLU A 14 23.63 -9.10 -9.91
C GLU A 14 22.84 -8.22 -8.91
N LEU A 15 22.35 -8.82 -7.80
CA LEU A 15 21.63 -8.08 -6.76
C LEU A 15 22.55 -7.06 -6.07
N HIS A 16 23.78 -7.43 -5.74
CA HIS A 16 24.76 -6.49 -5.17
C HIS A 16 25.08 -5.34 -6.14
N THR A 17 25.22 -5.66 -7.42
CA THR A 17 25.52 -4.66 -8.45
C THR A 17 24.38 -3.64 -8.56
N LYS A 18 23.14 -4.12 -8.54
CA LYS A 18 21.94 -3.26 -8.54
C LYS A 18 21.80 -2.43 -7.28
N ALA A 19 22.05 -3.01 -6.10
CA ALA A 19 22.01 -2.25 -4.85
C ALA A 19 23.06 -1.13 -4.86
N ARG A 20 24.29 -1.46 -5.27
CA ARG A 20 25.39 -0.49 -5.38
C ARG A 20 25.13 0.60 -6.41
N SER A 21 24.53 0.29 -7.57
CA SER A 21 24.20 1.30 -8.58
C SER A 21 23.10 2.28 -8.16
N ASN A 22 22.35 1.95 -7.11
CA ASN A 22 21.31 2.81 -6.54
C ASN A 22 21.71 3.35 -5.16
N ASP A 23 23.01 3.35 -4.84
CA ASP A 23 23.57 3.86 -3.57
C ASP A 23 22.86 3.37 -2.31
N MET A 24 22.51 2.07 -2.28
CA MET A 24 21.82 1.46 -1.14
C MET A 24 22.39 0.11 -0.74
N SER A 25 22.06 -0.32 0.48
CA SER A 25 22.41 -1.66 0.97
C SER A 25 21.66 -2.75 0.21
N ILE A 26 22.22 -3.97 0.20
CA ILE A 26 21.54 -5.10 -0.46
C ILE A 26 20.25 -5.47 0.26
N GLU A 27 20.21 -5.31 1.58
CA GLU A 27 19.03 -5.54 2.42
C GLU A 27 17.89 -4.62 1.99
N LEU A 28 18.15 -3.32 1.90
CA LEU A 28 17.15 -2.33 1.48
C LEU A 28 16.68 -2.58 0.05
N TRP A 29 17.60 -2.91 -0.87
CA TRP A 29 17.25 -3.26 -2.24
C TRP A 29 16.34 -4.49 -2.33
N LEU A 30 16.63 -5.53 -1.54
CA LEU A 30 15.81 -6.74 -1.48
C LEU A 30 14.42 -6.46 -0.92
N GLU A 31 14.32 -5.66 0.14
CA GLU A 31 13.06 -5.23 0.72
C GLU A 31 12.21 -4.46 -0.30
N LEU A 32 12.78 -3.45 -0.95
CA LEU A 32 12.09 -2.68 -1.99
C LEU A 32 11.61 -3.57 -3.14
N LYS A 33 12.41 -4.56 -3.53
CA LYS A 33 12.02 -5.51 -4.57
C LYS A 33 10.83 -6.38 -4.16
N ILE A 34 10.79 -6.83 -2.90
CA ILE A 34 9.67 -7.59 -2.34
C ILE A 34 8.41 -6.70 -2.33
N ARG A 35 8.50 -5.49 -1.77
CA ARG A 35 7.39 -4.51 -1.75
C ARG A 35 6.86 -4.19 -3.14
N CYS A 36 7.73 -4.03 -4.12
CA CYS A 36 7.34 -3.83 -5.51
C CYS A 36 6.57 -5.03 -6.10
N SER A 37 6.87 -6.26 -5.68
CA SER A 37 6.13 -7.45 -6.09
C SER A 37 4.74 -7.48 -5.44
N GLU A 38 4.66 -7.21 -4.14
CA GLU A 38 3.42 -7.11 -3.36
C GLU A 38 2.47 -6.06 -3.97
N LEU A 39 2.97 -4.86 -4.27
CA LEU A 39 2.19 -3.80 -4.91
C LEU A 39 1.67 -4.19 -6.31
N LYS A 40 2.46 -4.94 -7.09
CA LYS A 40 2.02 -5.43 -8.40
C LYS A 40 0.92 -6.48 -8.27
N GLU A 41 1.02 -7.34 -7.27
CA GLU A 41 -0.01 -8.34 -6.98
C GLU A 41 -1.30 -7.68 -6.50
N SER A 42 -1.20 -6.75 -5.55
CA SER A 42 -2.32 -5.93 -5.07
C SER A 42 -3.02 -5.19 -6.22
N ARG A 43 -2.25 -4.58 -7.14
CA ARG A 43 -2.82 -3.98 -8.36
C ARG A 43 -3.57 -5.00 -9.21
N ARG A 44 -2.98 -6.18 -9.45
CA ARG A 44 -3.63 -7.23 -10.25
C ARG A 44 -4.93 -7.71 -9.60
N LEU A 45 -4.94 -7.85 -8.28
CA LEU A 45 -6.14 -8.25 -7.53
C LEU A 45 -7.24 -7.21 -7.63
N ARG A 46 -6.91 -5.93 -7.41
CA ARG A 46 -7.83 -4.81 -7.60
C ARG A 46 -8.43 -4.79 -9.00
N ASP A 47 -7.60 -4.89 -10.03
CA ASP A 47 -8.06 -4.79 -11.42
C ASP A 47 -8.97 -5.99 -11.80
N LYS A 48 -8.78 -7.15 -11.16
CA LYS A 48 -9.56 -8.37 -11.42
C LYS A 48 -10.84 -8.46 -10.58
N GLU A 49 -10.78 -8.06 -9.32
CA GLU A 49 -11.81 -8.35 -8.31
C GLU A 49 -12.51 -7.10 -7.78
N GLY A 50 -12.14 -5.91 -8.29
CA GLY A 50 -12.58 -4.65 -7.73
C GLY A 50 -11.97 -4.38 -6.35
N GLN A 51 -12.43 -3.30 -5.72
CA GLN A 51 -11.94 -2.88 -4.41
C GLN A 51 -13.01 -2.13 -3.64
N ILE A 52 -12.91 -2.17 -2.32
CA ILE A 52 -13.72 -1.43 -1.36
C ILE A 52 -12.84 -0.89 -0.24
N ILE A 53 -13.34 0.15 0.42
CA ILE A 53 -12.72 0.77 1.58
C ILE A 53 -13.27 0.11 2.84
N ILE A 54 -12.38 -0.15 3.80
CA ILE A 54 -12.75 -0.60 5.14
C ILE A 54 -12.81 0.63 6.04
N TRP A 55 -13.97 1.27 6.10
CA TRP A 55 -14.16 2.54 6.80
C TRP A 55 -13.81 2.44 8.29
N GLU A 56 -14.10 1.29 8.91
CA GLU A 56 -13.93 1.04 10.34
C GLU A 56 -12.47 0.97 10.78
N GLN A 57 -11.54 0.74 9.85
CA GLN A 57 -10.11 0.60 10.12
C GLN A 57 -9.30 1.85 9.79
N LEU A 58 -9.95 3.01 9.80
CA LEU A 58 -9.28 4.27 9.50
C LEU A 58 -8.16 4.57 10.52
N SER A 59 -7.08 5.17 10.03
CA SER A 59 -6.04 5.80 10.87
C SER A 59 -6.10 7.31 10.70
N ILE A 60 -6.01 8.04 11.81
CA ILE A 60 -5.99 9.51 11.82
C ILE A 60 -4.61 9.92 12.30
N ASP A 61 -3.91 10.65 11.43
CA ASP A 61 -2.68 11.35 11.75
C ASP A 61 -2.96 12.87 11.69
N ASP A 62 -2.07 13.68 12.24
CA ASP A 62 -2.28 15.13 12.43
C ASP A 62 -2.73 15.90 11.17
N ASN A 63 -2.39 15.42 9.97
CA ASN A 63 -2.70 16.09 8.70
C ASN A 63 -3.41 15.20 7.68
N MET A 64 -3.75 13.96 8.03
CA MET A 64 -4.37 13.04 7.08
C MET A 64 -5.16 11.93 7.75
N VAL A 65 -6.17 11.47 7.05
CA VAL A 65 -6.90 10.25 7.38
C VAL A 65 -6.61 9.21 6.32
N THR A 66 -6.24 8.02 6.74
CA THR A 66 -5.98 6.89 5.85
C THR A 66 -6.99 5.78 6.07
N PHE A 67 -7.39 5.12 4.99
CA PHE A 67 -8.32 4.00 5.01
C PHE A 67 -7.72 2.79 4.30
N PRO A 68 -7.64 1.63 4.97
CA PRO A 68 -7.29 0.37 4.34
C PRO A 68 -8.29 -0.03 3.25
N MET A 69 -7.78 -0.74 2.24
CA MET A 69 -8.58 -1.25 1.14
C MET A 69 -8.51 -2.77 1.07
N GLN A 70 -9.56 -3.38 0.55
CA GLN A 70 -9.62 -4.81 0.25
C GLN A 70 -10.35 -5.05 -1.06
N THR A 71 -10.20 -6.23 -1.64
CA THR A 71 -11.01 -6.65 -2.79
C THR A 71 -12.47 -6.85 -2.36
N LEU A 72 -13.39 -6.89 -3.33
CA LEU A 72 -14.79 -7.22 -3.06
C LEU A 72 -14.99 -8.61 -2.41
N LYS A 73 -13.97 -9.47 -2.47
CA LYS A 73 -13.96 -10.81 -1.86
C LYS A 73 -13.35 -10.85 -0.46
N GLY A 74 -12.93 -9.69 0.08
CA GLY A 74 -12.34 -9.59 1.41
C GLY A 74 -10.83 -9.85 1.46
N THR A 75 -10.13 -9.86 0.33
CA THR A 75 -8.66 -9.97 0.32
C THR A 75 -8.04 -8.59 0.60
N PRO A 76 -7.23 -8.42 1.65
CA PRO A 76 -6.56 -7.14 1.92
C PRO A 76 -5.67 -6.72 0.74
N LEU A 77 -5.61 -5.42 0.48
CA LEU A 77 -4.72 -4.82 -0.52
C LEU A 77 -3.62 -4.03 0.19
N ASP A 78 -2.38 -4.08 -0.32
CA ASP A 78 -1.24 -3.28 0.18
C ASP A 78 -1.32 -1.82 -0.29
N VAL A 79 -2.52 -1.24 -0.26
CA VAL A 79 -2.82 0.12 -0.72
C VAL A 79 -3.78 0.77 0.26
N LEU A 80 -3.52 2.04 0.57
CA LEU A 80 -4.38 2.87 1.41
C LEU A 80 -5.01 3.99 0.57
N SER A 81 -6.25 4.35 0.90
CA SER A 81 -6.85 5.61 0.46
C SER A 81 -6.53 6.70 1.47
N VAL A 82 -6.08 7.87 0.99
CA VAL A 82 -5.63 8.96 1.86
C VAL A 82 -6.47 10.21 1.60
N CYS A 83 -6.95 10.83 2.68
CA CYS A 83 -7.67 12.09 2.68
C CYS A 83 -6.87 13.13 3.47
N PHE A 84 -6.64 14.29 2.85
CA PHE A 84 -5.92 15.42 3.47
C PHE A 84 -6.86 16.56 3.87
N ASN A 85 -8.10 16.55 3.38
CA ASN A 85 -9.11 17.56 3.67
C ASN A 85 -10.52 17.00 3.44
N ALA A 86 -11.55 17.70 3.91
CA ALA A 86 -12.95 17.28 3.76
C ALA A 86 -13.35 17.05 2.29
N GLU A 87 -12.83 17.85 1.35
CA GLU A 87 -13.13 17.69 -0.08
C GLU A 87 -12.62 16.35 -0.62
N SER A 88 -11.38 15.96 -0.25
CA SER A 88 -10.81 14.67 -0.63
C SER A 88 -11.62 13.50 -0.06
N PHE A 89 -12.18 13.66 1.14
CA PHE A 89 -13.05 12.66 1.76
C PHE A 89 -14.42 12.56 1.06
N ILE A 90 -15.01 13.67 0.63
CA ILE A 90 -16.26 13.68 -0.14
C ILE A 90 -16.05 12.97 -1.49
N ARG A 91 -14.97 13.28 -2.21
CA ARG A 91 -14.62 12.62 -3.48
C ARG A 91 -14.40 11.11 -3.28
N LEU A 92 -13.83 10.72 -2.15
CA LEU A 92 -13.62 9.32 -1.80
C LEU A 92 -14.96 8.58 -1.64
N GLN A 93 -15.92 9.17 -0.92
CA GLN A 93 -17.26 8.61 -0.74
C GLN A 93 -18.03 8.50 -2.08
N GLN A 94 -17.89 9.50 -2.96
CA GLN A 94 -18.49 9.44 -4.30
C GLN A 94 -17.94 8.28 -5.14
N SER A 95 -16.68 7.90 -4.92
CA SER A 95 -16.01 6.86 -5.70
C SER A 95 -16.23 5.45 -5.15
N TYR A 96 -16.33 5.30 -3.84
CA TYR A 96 -16.31 3.99 -3.16
C TYR A 96 -17.56 3.69 -2.32
N GLY A 97 -18.54 4.59 -2.32
CA GLY A 97 -19.77 4.46 -1.53
C GLY A 97 -19.73 5.29 -0.25
N GLU A 98 -20.91 5.48 0.34
CA GLU A 98 -21.06 6.29 1.55
C GLU A 98 -20.38 5.65 2.76
N CYS A 99 -19.69 6.50 3.53
CA CYS A 99 -19.10 6.12 4.80
C CYS A 99 -20.18 6.10 5.89
N PRO A 100 -20.14 5.18 6.87
CA PRO A 100 -21.02 5.22 8.03
C PRO A 100 -20.99 6.58 8.73
N LYS A 101 -22.16 7.13 9.09
CA LYS A 101 -22.30 8.50 9.61
C LYS A 101 -21.40 8.80 10.81
N GLU A 102 -21.29 7.85 11.75
CA GLU A 102 -20.45 7.99 12.95
C GLU A 102 -18.98 8.18 12.59
N ILE A 103 -18.50 7.45 11.57
CA ILE A 103 -17.13 7.54 11.07
C ILE A 103 -16.94 8.85 10.31
N ALA A 104 -17.88 9.20 9.43
CA ALA A 104 -17.80 10.42 8.64
C ALA A 104 -17.66 11.68 9.52
N VAL A 105 -18.42 11.76 10.62
CA VAL A 105 -18.32 12.87 11.59
C VAL A 105 -16.92 12.95 12.20
N LYS A 106 -16.34 11.80 12.58
CA LYS A 106 -14.98 11.73 13.15
C LYS A 106 -13.92 12.20 12.15
N VAL A 107 -14.05 11.78 10.89
CA VAL A 107 -13.12 12.12 9.81
C VAL A 107 -13.19 13.61 9.48
N ILE A 108 -14.39 14.16 9.30
CA ILE A 108 -14.57 15.59 9.02
C ILE A 108 -14.01 16.44 10.16
N GLY A 109 -14.34 16.10 11.42
CA GLY A 109 -13.81 16.82 12.58
C GLY A 109 -12.28 16.74 12.73
N SER A 110 -11.63 15.75 12.12
CA SER A 110 -10.15 15.64 12.13
C SER A 110 -9.50 16.37 10.95
N LEU A 111 -10.21 16.54 9.84
CA LEU A 111 -9.71 17.17 8.61
C LEU A 111 -10.02 18.68 8.54
N GLU A 112 -10.83 19.21 9.45
CA GLU A 112 -11.17 20.64 9.58
C GLU A 112 -10.40 21.37 10.69
N ASN A 113 -9.64 20.64 11.52
CA ASN A 113 -8.71 21.21 12.51
C ASN A 113 -7.36 21.54 11.86
#